data_AF-A0A966K110-F1
#
_entry.id   AF-A0A966K110-F1
#
_cell.length_a   1.000
_cell.length_b   1.000
_cell.length_c   1.000
_cell.angle_alpha   90.00
_cell.angle_beta   90.00
_cell.angle_gamma   90.00
#
_symmetry.space_group_name_H-M   'P 1'
#
loop_
_entity.id
_entity.type
_entity.pdbx_description
1 polymer ?
#
loop_
_entity_poly.entity_id
_entity_poly.type
_entity_poly.pdbx_seq_one_letter_code
_entity_poly.pdbx_strand_id
1 'polypeptide(L)' 'GLVATDACAAADEPVVTLATAHPAKFADAVAQATGERPALPAHMADLFDRPERTERLPNDLAAVQRFVASATATR' A
#
# COMPACT_ATOMS: atom_id res chain seq x y z
N GLY A 1 3.11 5.30 -14.32
CA GLY A 1 2.62 4.28 -15.25
C GLY A 1 2.03 4.96 -16.46
N LEU A 2 0.74 5.30 -16.39
CA LEU A 2 -0.02 5.87 -17.51
C LEU A 2 0.67 7.08 -18.17
N VAL A 3 1.09 8.08 -17.38
CA VAL A 3 1.78 9.27 -17.92
C VAL A 3 3.06 8.91 -18.71
N ALA A 4 3.81 7.89 -18.28
CA ALA A 4 5.00 7.44 -19.01
C ALA A 4 4.62 6.68 -20.28
N THR A 5 3.53 5.91 -20.24
CA THR A 5 2.96 5.28 -21.44
C THR A 5 2.55 6.33 -22.46
N ASP A 6 1.82 7.37 -22.06
CA ASP A 6 1.38 8.45 -22.96
C ASP A 6 2.56 9.17 -23.61
N ALA A 7 3.69 9.29 -22.90
CA ALA A 7 4.88 9.98 -23.39
C ALA A 7 5.78 9.11 -24.28
N CYS A 8 5.82 7.79 -24.07
CA CYS A 8 6.84 6.91 -24.64
C CYS A 8 6.29 5.86 -25.62
N ALA A 9 4.98 5.61 -25.64
CA ALA A 9 4.40 4.58 -26.50
C ALA A 9 4.47 4.99 -27.99
N ALA A 10 4.79 4.02 -28.86
CA ALA A 10 4.67 4.21 -30.29
C ALA A 10 3.18 4.30 -30.69
N ALA A 11 2.88 5.09 -31.72
CA ALA A 11 1.57 5.05 -32.34
C ALA A 11 1.27 3.63 -32.84
N ASP A 12 0.07 3.13 -32.57
CA ASP A 12 -0.46 1.82 -32.98
C ASP A 12 0.04 0.57 -32.22
N GLU A 13 0.74 0.73 -31.10
CA GLU A 13 1.06 -0.40 -30.21
C GLU A 13 0.05 -0.50 -29.04
N PRO A 14 -0.55 -1.68 -28.78
CA PRO A 14 -1.39 -1.87 -27.60
C PRO A 14 -0.52 -1.88 -26.34
N VAL A 15 -0.71 -0.88 -25.48
CA VAL A 15 0.02 -0.78 -24.20
C VAL A 15 -0.87 -1.13 -23.01
N VAL A 16 -0.33 -1.96 -22.11
CA VAL A 16 -0.96 -2.28 -20.82
C VAL A 16 -0.23 -1.53 -19.71
N THR A 17 -0.95 -0.65 -19.01
CA THR A 17 -0.46 -0.02 -17.78
C THR A 17 -1.01 -0.75 -16.56
N LEU A 18 -0.13 -1.19 -15.66
CA LEU A 18 -0.54 -1.83 -14.41
C LEU A 18 -1.03 -0.79 -13.39
N ALA A 19 -2.28 -0.95 -12.94
CA ALA A 19 -2.79 -0.25 -11.76
C ALA A 19 -2.27 -0.97 -10.50
N THR A 20 -1.14 -0.50 -9.97
CA THR A 20 -0.39 -1.20 -8.90
C THR A 20 -1.03 -1.10 -7.53
N ALA A 21 -1.99 -0.20 -7.33
CA ALA A 21 -2.66 0.01 -6.06
C ALA A 21 -4.10 0.50 -6.24
N HIS A 22 -4.94 0.17 -5.26
CA HIS A 22 -6.29 0.73 -5.13
C HIS A 22 -6.22 2.21 -4.68
N PRO A 23 -7.06 3.12 -5.21
CA PRO A 23 -7.04 4.55 -4.87
C PRO A 23 -7.13 4.86 -3.37
N ALA A 24 -7.90 4.07 -2.62
CA ALA A 24 -8.05 4.23 -1.17
C ALA A 24 -6.73 4.12 -0.38
N LYS A 25 -5.66 3.52 -0.95
CA LYS A 25 -4.33 3.51 -0.32
C LYS A 25 -3.66 4.91 -0.33
N PHE A 26 -4.11 5.81 -1.20
CA PHE A 26 -3.56 7.15 -1.40
C PHE A 26 -4.69 8.19 -1.44
N ALA A 27 -5.64 8.09 -0.50
CA ALA A 27 -6.88 8.85 -0.52
C ALA A 27 -6.69 10.38 -0.61
N ASP A 28 -5.64 10.90 0.03
CA ASP A 28 -5.38 12.35 0.04
C ASP A 28 -4.92 12.85 -1.34
N ALA A 29 -4.01 12.14 -2.00
CA ALA A 29 -3.54 12.49 -3.34
C ALA A 29 -4.68 12.41 -4.36
N VAL A 30 -5.57 11.42 -4.23
CA VAL A 30 -6.76 11.29 -5.07
C VAL A 30 -7.72 12.46 -4.82
N ALA A 31 -8.04 12.76 -3.56
CA ALA A 31 -8.94 13.85 -3.21
C ALA A 31 -8.43 15.23 -3.69
N GLN A 32 -7.11 15.46 -3.61
CA GLN A 32 -6.50 16.68 -4.15
C GLN A 32 -6.64 16.80 -5.67
N ALA A 33 -6.50 15.68 -6.40
CA ALA A 33 -6.55 15.67 -7.85
C ALA A 33 -7.99 15.70 -8.41
N THR A 34 -8.94 15.06 -7.73
CA THR A 34 -10.30 14.83 -8.27
C THR A 34 -11.39 15.56 -7.50
N GLY A 35 -11.12 16.06 -6.28
CA GLY A 35 -12.13 16.58 -5.36
C GLY A 35 -12.92 15.50 -4.62
N GLU A 36 -12.70 14.21 -4.93
CA GLU A 36 -13.41 13.08 -4.34
C GLU A 36 -12.49 12.22 -3.49
N ARG A 37 -12.91 11.92 -2.25
CA ARG A 37 -12.16 11.02 -1.37
C ARG A 37 -12.58 9.57 -1.61
N PRO A 38 -11.68 8.69 -2.10
CA PRO A 38 -12.04 7.31 -2.41
C PRO A 38 -12.38 6.55 -1.12
N ALA A 39 -13.52 5.83 -1.14
CA ALA A 39 -13.92 4.96 -0.05
C ALA A 39 -13.10 3.65 -0.03
N LEU A 40 -13.07 3.00 1.14
CA LEU A 40 -12.56 1.64 1.24
C LEU A 40 -13.46 0.66 0.48
N PRO A 41 -12.89 -0.42 -0.11
CA PRO A 41 -13.69 -1.53 -0.62
C PRO A 41 -14.63 -2.09 0.45
N ALA A 42 -15.81 -2.58 0.06
CA ALA A 42 -16.84 -3.04 1.00
C ALA A 42 -16.34 -4.10 2.01
N HIS A 43 -15.51 -5.05 1.58
CA HIS A 43 -14.94 -6.09 2.44
C HIS A 43 -13.86 -5.58 3.42
N MET A 44 -13.47 -4.31 3.33
CA MET A 44 -12.53 -3.62 4.21
C MET A 44 -13.18 -2.43 4.92
N ALA A 45 -14.51 -2.27 4.88
CA ALA A 45 -15.17 -1.07 5.41
C ALA A 45 -14.88 -0.78 6.89
N ASP A 46 -14.64 -1.83 7.69
CA ASP A 46 -14.32 -1.76 9.12
C ASP A 46 -12.80 -1.72 9.41
N LEU A 47 -11.95 -1.63 8.40
CA LEU A 47 -10.49 -1.79 8.55
C LEU A 47 -9.90 -0.85 9.59
N PHE A 48 -10.36 0.41 9.63
CA PHE A 48 -9.87 1.42 10.57
C PHE A 48 -10.43 1.27 11.99
N ASP A 49 -11.47 0.45 12.20
CA ASP A 49 -12.07 0.20 13.50
C ASP A 49 -11.42 -0.99 14.23
N ARG A 50 -10.58 -1.76 13.53
CA ARG A 50 -9.92 -2.95 14.08
C ARG A 50 -8.73 -2.56 14.98
N PRO A 51 -8.50 -3.29 16.08
CA PRO A 51 -7.35 -3.02 16.94
C PRO A 51 -6.03 -3.33 16.22
N GLU A 52 -5.09 -2.37 16.25
CA GLU A 52 -3.73 -2.57 15.75
C GLU A 52 -2.91 -3.45 16.70
N ARG A 53 -2.08 -4.34 16.14
CA ARG A 53 -1.17 -5.22 16.89
C ARG A 53 0.25 -5.05 16.34
N THR A 54 1.01 -4.15 16.95
CA THR A 54 2.38 -3.82 16.53
C THR A 54 3.32 -3.74 17.73
N GLU A 55 4.58 -4.11 17.56
CA GLU A 55 5.63 -3.90 18.55
C GLU A 55 6.69 -2.94 18.01
N ARG A 56 7.06 -1.93 18.82
CA ARG A 56 8.04 -0.92 18.44
C ARG A 56 9.43 -1.37 18.88
N LEU A 57 10.34 -1.52 17.93
CA LEU A 57 11.74 -1.89 18.18
C LEU A 57 12.68 -0.72 17.88
N PRO A 58 13.84 -0.64 18.54
CA PRO A 58 14.89 0.28 18.13
C PRO A 58 15.40 -0.10 16.73
N ASN A 59 15.97 0.87 16.02
CA ASN A 59 16.68 0.63 14.76
C ASN A 59 18.05 -0.04 15.03
N ASP A 60 18.00 -1.24 15.59
CA ASP A 60 19.14 -2.08 15.97
C ASP A 60 18.91 -3.49 15.44
N LEU A 61 19.88 -4.00 14.68
CA LEU A 61 19.79 -5.32 14.05
C LEU A 61 19.62 -6.42 15.10
N ALA A 62 20.38 -6.34 16.20
CA ALA A 62 20.36 -7.37 17.22
C ALA A 62 19.02 -7.43 17.96
N ALA A 63 18.38 -6.28 18.21
CA ALA A 63 17.04 -6.19 18.78
C ALA A 63 15.98 -6.84 17.88
N VAL A 64 16.02 -6.56 16.57
CA VAL A 64 15.09 -7.18 15.60
C VAL A 64 15.29 -8.70 15.54
N GLN A 65 16.54 -9.16 15.47
CA GLN A 65 16.84 -10.59 15.44
C GLN A 65 16.35 -11.33 16.70
N ARG A 66 16.58 -10.76 17.89
CA ARG A 66 16.08 -11.33 19.16
C ARG A 66 14.55 -11.39 19.19
N PHE A 67 13.88 -10.34 18.72
CA PHE A 67 12.41 -10.30 18.64
C PHE A 67 11.87 -11.41 17.75
N VAL A 68 12.39 -11.53 16.51
CA VAL A 68 11.98 -12.59 15.57
C VAL A 68 12.21 -13.98 16.17
N ALA A 69 13.38 -14.23 16.76
CA ALA A 69 13.69 -15.51 17.39
C ALA A 69 12.69 -15.85 18.51
N SER A 70 12.33 -14.88 19.36
CA SER A 70 11.35 -15.05 20.43
C SER A 70 9.95 -15.42 19.93
N ALA A 71 9.55 -14.91 18.77
CA ALA A 71 8.25 -15.18 18.16
C ALA A 71 8.16 -16.54 17.44
N THR A 72 9.30 -17.14 17.08
CA THR A 72 9.37 -18.44 16.40
C THR A 72 9.71 -19.60 17.33
N ALA A 73 10.15 -19.34 18.56
CA ALA A 73 10.62 -20.35 19.51
C ALA A 73 9.51 -21.20 20.15
N THR A 74 8.26 -21.09 19.69
CA THR A 74 7.14 -21.91 20.17
C THR A 74 6.61 -22.81 19.05
N ARG A 75 7.16 -24.02 19.00
CA ARG A 75 6.45 -25.24 18.63
C ARG A 75 6.67 -26.27 19.72
#